data_AF-A0A9Q9BL84-F1
#
_entry.id   AF-A0A9Q9BL84-F1
#
_cell.length_a   1.000
_cell.length_b   1.000
_cell.length_c   1.000
_cell.angle_alpha   90.00
_cell.angle_beta   90.00
_cell.angle_gamma   90.00
#
_symmetry.space_group_name_H-M   'P 1'
#
loop_
_entity.id
_entity.type
_entity.pdbx_description
1 polymer ?
#
loop_
_entity_poly.entity_id
_entity_poly.type
_entity_poly.pdbx_seq_one_letter_code
_entity_poly.pdbx_strand_id
1 'polypeptide(L)'
;MKERERMNELQTPDLKYSVHVCTLLGKLRVLAGYSIKEAADFAGLTDKELTDMESGHSAADDDLIDSLCQLYGVDTRKLAA
;
A
#
# COMPACT_ATOMS: atom_id res chain seq x y z
N MET A 1 -19.05 -5.16 36.64
CA MET A 1 -17.65 -5.26 36.18
C MET A 1 -17.57 -5.91 34.79
N LYS A 2 -18.43 -5.51 33.83
CA LYS A 2 -18.59 -6.17 32.51
C LYS A 2 -18.57 -5.20 31.32
N GLU A 3 -17.86 -4.09 31.46
CA GLU A 3 -17.77 -3.06 30.41
C GLU A 3 -16.34 -2.82 29.90
N ARG A 4 -15.34 -3.42 30.55
CA ARG A 4 -13.93 -3.25 30.16
C ARG A 4 -13.43 -4.31 29.17
N GLU A 5 -14.23 -5.31 28.83
CA GLU A 5 -13.82 -6.42 27.95
C GLU A 5 -14.22 -6.22 26.48
N ARG A 6 -14.99 -5.17 26.13
CA ARG A 6 -15.30 -4.82 24.73
C ARG A 6 -14.32 -3.82 24.10
N MET A 7 -13.15 -3.63 24.70
CA MET A 7 -12.14 -2.67 24.21
C MET A 7 -10.85 -3.35 23.73
N ASN A 8 -10.86 -4.66 23.47
CA ASN A 8 -9.63 -5.42 23.20
C ASN A 8 -9.60 -6.19 21.86
N GLU A 9 -10.39 -5.76 20.87
CA GLU A 9 -10.41 -6.37 19.53
C GLU A 9 -10.31 -5.36 18.38
N LEU A 10 -9.79 -4.14 18.64
CA LEU A 10 -9.25 -3.33 17.55
C LEU A 10 -7.89 -3.93 17.18
N GLN A 11 -7.96 -4.89 16.27
CA GLN A 11 -6.86 -5.48 15.54
C GLN A 11 -5.77 -4.43 15.26
N THR A 12 -4.67 -4.51 16.00
CA THR A 12 -3.39 -3.85 15.69
C THR A 12 -2.41 -4.63 14.78
N PRO A 13 -2.81 -5.57 13.88
CA PRO A 13 -1.94 -6.06 12.81
C PRO A 13 -1.74 -5.07 11.63
N ASP A 14 -2.58 -4.06 11.45
CA ASP A 14 -2.73 -3.41 10.12
C ASP A 14 -1.63 -2.43 9.69
N LEU A 15 -1.04 -1.65 10.61
CA LEU A 15 -0.19 -0.53 10.19
C LEU A 15 1.18 -0.99 9.65
N LYS A 16 1.80 -2.00 10.27
CA LYS A 16 3.11 -2.52 9.84
C LYS A 16 3.00 -3.27 8.51
N TYR A 17 1.90 -3.97 8.30
CA TYR A 17 1.61 -4.66 7.05
C TYR A 17 1.42 -3.65 5.91
N SER A 18 0.60 -2.61 6.14
CA SER A 18 0.39 -1.52 5.17
C SER A 18 1.70 -0.81 4.78
N VAL A 19 2.55 -0.46 5.75
CA VAL A 19 3.87 0.17 5.47
C VAL A 19 4.76 -0.74 4.63
N HIS A 20 4.82 -2.04 4.96
CA HIS A 20 5.63 -3.00 4.23
C HIS A 20 5.17 -3.14 2.77
N VAL A 21 3.85 -3.28 2.57
CA VAL A 21 3.25 -3.38 1.23
C VAL A 21 3.53 -2.12 0.43
N CYS A 22 3.37 -0.92 1.00
CA CYS A 22 3.63 0.32 0.29
C CYS A 22 5.12 0.46 -0.10
N THR A 23 6.05 0.08 0.78
CA THR A 23 7.48 0.05 0.42
C THR A 23 7.79 -0.98 -0.67
N LEU A 24 7.10 -2.12 -0.67
CA LEU A 24 7.24 -3.14 -1.70
C LEU A 24 6.71 -2.65 -3.05
N LEU A 25 5.58 -1.93 -3.08
CA LEU A 25 5.04 -1.30 -4.29
C LEU A 25 6.07 -0.39 -4.97
N GLY A 26 6.79 0.44 -4.22
CA GLY A 26 7.83 1.29 -4.79
C GLY A 26 8.98 0.52 -5.44
N LYS A 27 9.36 -0.64 -4.89
CA LYS A 27 10.35 -1.53 -5.52
C LYS A 27 9.80 -2.17 -6.80
N LEU A 28 8.55 -2.61 -6.78
CA LEU A 28 7.89 -3.23 -7.92
C LEU A 28 7.72 -2.24 -9.08
N ARG A 29 7.36 -0.99 -8.79
CA ARG A 29 7.28 0.08 -9.79
C ARG A 29 8.59 0.23 -10.56
N VAL A 30 9.72 0.29 -9.83
CA VAL A 30 11.06 0.41 -10.41
C VAL A 30 11.41 -0.82 -11.25
N LEU A 31 11.10 -2.03 -10.76
CA LEU A 31 11.34 -3.28 -11.50
C LEU A 31 10.49 -3.39 -12.77
N ALA A 32 9.25 -2.89 -12.74
CA ALA A 32 8.34 -2.83 -13.87
C ALA A 32 8.69 -1.70 -14.86
N GLY A 33 9.64 -0.82 -14.52
CA GLY A 33 10.15 0.23 -15.41
C GLY A 33 9.29 1.49 -15.46
N TYR A 34 8.38 1.68 -14.50
CA TYR A 34 7.53 2.88 -14.44
C TYR A 34 8.20 4.00 -13.65
N SER A 35 8.11 5.23 -14.18
CA SER A 35 8.44 6.43 -13.41
C SER A 35 7.39 6.66 -12.31
N ILE A 36 7.74 7.48 -11.30
CA ILE A 36 6.77 7.94 -10.29
C ILE A 36 5.59 8.62 -10.98
N LYS A 37 5.87 9.48 -11.96
CA LYS A 37 4.84 10.26 -12.65
C LYS A 37 3.81 9.36 -13.35
N GLU A 38 4.27 8.37 -14.12
CA GLU A 38 3.36 7.46 -14.85
C GLU A 38 2.47 6.66 -13.91
N ALA A 39 3.03 6.16 -12.80
CA ALA A 39 2.27 5.41 -11.81
C ALA A 39 1.28 6.31 -11.04
N ALA A 40 1.69 7.54 -10.70
CA ALA A 40 0.83 8.51 -10.01
C ALA A 40 -0.32 8.95 -10.92
N ASP A 41 -0.04 9.28 -12.18
CA ASP A 41 -1.05 9.64 -13.18
C ASP A 41 -2.07 8.50 -13.36
N PHE A 42 -1.61 7.24 -13.42
CA PHE A 42 -2.48 6.06 -13.52
C PHE A 42 -3.37 5.89 -12.29
N ALA A 43 -2.81 6.08 -11.10
CA ALA A 43 -3.52 5.93 -9.82
C ALA A 43 -4.38 7.15 -9.44
N GLY A 44 -4.36 8.23 -10.22
CA GLY A 44 -5.04 9.48 -9.88
C GLY A 44 -4.44 10.20 -8.67
N LEU A 45 -3.15 10.01 -8.43
CA LEU A 45 -2.38 10.62 -7.34
C LEU A 45 -1.44 11.70 -7.89
N THR A 46 -0.94 12.56 -7.00
CA THR A 46 0.24 13.37 -7.26
C THR A 46 1.53 12.57 -7.08
N ASP A 47 2.60 13.00 -7.74
CA ASP A 47 3.95 12.43 -7.56
C ASP A 47 4.36 12.36 -6.08
N LYS A 48 3.96 13.37 -5.29
CA LYS A 48 4.26 13.45 -3.86
C LYS A 48 3.48 12.41 -3.06
N GLU A 49 2.17 12.26 -3.30
CA GLU A 49 1.34 11.29 -2.59
C GLU A 49 1.85 9.86 -2.83
N LEU A 50 2.17 9.53 -4.09
CA LEU A 50 2.73 8.23 -4.42
C LEU A 50 4.11 8.03 -3.77
N THR A 51 4.98 9.05 -3.77
CA THR A 51 6.30 8.96 -3.11
C THR A 51 6.18 8.78 -1.60
N ASP A 52 5.29 9.52 -0.94
CA ASP A 52 5.06 9.44 0.50
C ASP A 52 4.48 8.06 0.86
N MET A 53 3.56 7.54 0.05
CA MET A 53 3.02 6.18 0.17
C MET A 53 4.13 5.14 0.01
N GLU A 54 4.89 5.15 -1.09
CA GLU A 54 5.99 4.20 -1.36
C GLU A 54 7.11 4.25 -0.30
N SER A 55 7.24 5.36 0.41
CA SER A 55 8.19 5.50 1.53
C SER A 55 7.61 5.03 2.87
N GLY A 56 6.35 4.59 2.91
CA GLY A 56 5.66 4.15 4.11
C GLY A 56 5.18 5.29 5.01
N HIS A 57 5.18 6.54 4.53
CA HIS A 57 4.70 7.70 5.27
C HIS A 57 3.18 7.91 5.15
N SER A 58 2.55 7.30 4.13
CA SER A 58 1.10 7.24 3.98
C SER A 58 0.65 5.81 3.77
N ALA A 59 -0.52 5.47 4.33
CA ALA A 59 -1.20 4.22 4.01
C ALA A 59 -1.87 4.34 2.63
N ALA A 60 -2.02 3.19 1.97
CA ALA A 60 -2.86 2.99 0.81
C ALA A 60 -4.04 2.08 1.21
N ASP A 61 -5.19 2.28 0.58
CA ASP A 61 -6.27 1.30 0.64
C ASP A 61 -6.01 0.11 -0.31
N ASP A 62 -6.76 -0.97 -0.10
CA ASP A 62 -6.58 -2.21 -0.86
C ASP A 62 -6.86 -2.04 -2.35
N ASP A 63 -7.85 -1.20 -2.71
CA ASP A 63 -8.22 -0.94 -4.11
C ASP A 63 -7.09 -0.24 -4.87
N LEU A 64 -6.40 0.72 -4.22
CA LEU A 64 -5.23 1.39 -4.77
C LEU A 64 -4.04 0.43 -4.90
N ILE A 65 -3.80 -0.42 -3.90
CA ILE A 65 -2.75 -1.45 -3.94
C ILE A 65 -3.00 -2.41 -5.11
N ASP A 66 -4.21 -2.92 -5.26
CA ASP A 66 -4.61 -3.81 -6.35
C ASP A 66 -4.43 -3.15 -7.71
N SER A 67 -4.84 -1.89 -7.85
CA SER A 67 -4.72 -1.13 -9.10
C SER A 67 -3.25 -0.94 -9.54
N LEU A 68 -2.38 -0.57 -8.60
CA LEU A 68 -0.94 -0.41 -8.88
C LEU A 68 -0.27 -1.74 -9.21
N CYS A 69 -0.67 -2.82 -8.56
CA CYS A 69 -0.12 -4.15 -8.86
C CYS A 69 -0.55 -4.65 -10.23
N GLN A 70 -1.78 -4.38 -10.66
CA GLN A 70 -2.22 -4.65 -12.02
C GLN A 70 -1.37 -3.88 -13.04
N LEU A 71 -1.09 -2.59 -12.79
CA LEU A 71 -0.19 -1.79 -13.64
C LEU A 71 1.21 -2.40 -13.73
N TYR A 72 1.74 -2.89 -12.60
CA TYR A 72 3.08 -3.48 -12.51
C TYR A 72 3.14 -4.95 -12.96
N GLY A 73 2.00 -5.56 -13.32
CA GLY A 73 1.92 -6.97 -13.73
C GLY A 73 2.13 -7.97 -12.58
N VAL A 74 1.80 -7.59 -11.34
CA VAL A 74 1.97 -8.38 -10.13
C VAL A 74 0.61 -8.86 -9.61
N ASP A 75 0.52 -10.14 -9.25
CA ASP A 75 -0.65 -10.68 -8.55
C ASP A 75 -0.58 -10.29 -7.07
N THR A 76 -1.55 -9.54 -6.57
CA THR A 76 -1.55 -9.01 -5.19
C THR A 76 -1.54 -10.08 -4.12
N ARG A 77 -2.01 -11.29 -4.43
CA ARG A 77 -1.92 -12.45 -3.53
C ARG A 77 -0.47 -12.88 -3.25
N LYS A 78 0.49 -12.42 -4.06
CA LYS A 78 1.92 -12.67 -3.87
C LYS A 78 2.63 -11.60 -3.02
N LEU A 79 1.95 -10.52 -2.64
CA LEU A 79 2.52 -9.46 -1.80
C LEU A 79 2.42 -9.79 -0.30
N ALA A 80 1.48 -10.65 0.08
CA ALA A 80 1.16 -11.00 1.46
C ALA A 80 1.95 -12.21 2.01
N ALA A 81 2.78 -12.85 1.17
CA ALA A 81 3.51 -14.08 1.48
C ALA A 81 4.94 -13.79 1.96
#